data_AF-A0A1F3SGH6-F1
#
_entry.id   AF-A0A1F3SGH6-F1
#
_cell.length_a   1.000
_cell.length_b   1.000
_cell.length_c   1.000
_cell.angle_alpha   90.00
_cell.angle_beta   90.00
_cell.angle_gamma   90.00
#
_symmetry.space_group_name_H-M   'P 1'
#
loop_
_entity.id
_entity.type
_entity.pdbx_description
1 polymer ?
#
loop_
_entity_poly.entity_id
_entity_poly.type
_entity_poly.pdbx_seq_one_letter_code
_entity_poly.pdbx_strand_id
1 'polypeptide(L)'
;MSTGFHSSLAKQGARPASVCLFLLCLLLMAGCQDQASRKGQAKIKDFSVAAGTTDPGICTDYISGDLTECVKACASDERLATHDEITAIIASIKSTSGLSTEEEKELGEMISQSKGVCIEEIKRPDKAVFVKSDYCACQNTTPLILNNCLGFCSSKNTGGEKFLFVNVNLDPAIELNASLGTLKNWCGKEIGDGLVRPACKLELRDSSGTMSLDIKPELIGNKNFTVDIKSISKNVTYVARIVESSSGAASDEFQIRAFDYVATGNPPTGPLKVMPASQYSCINRAGSAGVDGFNWTQALRMHFYFAVNKSPPSLPPLTSGQSFCHDINLFGINDSPIFPRLELVPQQFATWDESDSRFVDTDGNQKEDVNDEMQKRLLDEYGVTRTVKVFMLLRWPNYPGSGAGTGVHPGLGYIMQPWTSPLSGRAFCPTQEHYNGTDPLFRVMKEVIGVDTEGLYLAEREPLVMVGSGGGLSQAPQDVLLVRENLLRKVWFYYENGQHFIPNDVTAGQKTIMFYWPPDIVNPYIRKSTQYIYTVKAPGDIGGAATASGSGLQTSIKPPDKRLGCIPSVGPAQDEF
;
A
#
# COMPACT_ATOMS: atom_id res chain seq x y z
N MET A 1 43.03 -50.37 27.89
CA MET A 1 43.38 -49.67 29.13
C MET A 1 42.05 -49.14 29.69
N SER A 2 41.28 -49.88 30.50
CA SER A 2 41.55 -50.37 31.87
C SER A 2 42.18 -49.24 32.69
N THR A 3 41.57 -48.64 33.71
CA THR A 3 40.77 -49.20 34.80
C THR A 3 39.89 -48.12 35.44
N GLY A 4 38.75 -48.52 36.02
CA GLY A 4 38.07 -47.74 37.05
C GLY A 4 38.75 -47.93 38.42
N PHE A 5 38.51 -47.01 39.34
CA PHE A 5 38.71 -47.25 40.77
C PHE A 5 37.64 -46.55 41.62
N HIS A 6 37.29 -47.28 42.68
CA HIS A 6 36.18 -47.14 43.60
C HIS A 6 36.56 -46.34 44.87
N SER A 7 35.52 -46.04 45.66
CA SER A 7 35.49 -45.90 47.13
C SER A 7 35.69 -44.47 47.69
N SER A 8 35.09 -44.02 48.80
CA SER A 8 34.07 -44.57 49.71
C SER A 8 33.84 -43.58 50.89
N LEU A 9 32.57 -43.40 51.28
CA LEU A 9 31.98 -43.18 52.64
C LEU A 9 32.58 -42.21 53.68
N ALA A 10 31.72 -41.33 54.24
CA ALA A 10 31.15 -41.40 55.61
C ALA A 10 30.30 -40.13 55.90
N LYS A 11 28.97 -40.19 56.06
CA LYS A 11 28.14 -40.44 57.27
C LYS A 11 28.19 -39.38 58.38
N GLN A 12 27.05 -38.71 58.59
CA GLN A 12 26.34 -38.32 59.85
C GLN A 12 25.42 -37.14 59.49
N GLY A 13 24.10 -37.06 59.74
CA GLY A 13 23.21 -37.79 60.63
C GLY A 13 22.62 -36.82 61.68
N ALA A 14 21.48 -36.17 61.39
CA ALA A 14 20.46 -35.75 62.38
C ALA A 14 19.31 -34.94 61.72
N ARG A 15 18.09 -35.47 61.83
CA ARG A 15 16.79 -34.74 61.88
C ARG A 15 16.40 -34.70 63.38
N PRO A 16 15.60 -33.74 63.91
CA PRO A 16 14.19 -33.58 63.49
C PRO A 16 13.59 -32.16 63.68
N ALA A 17 12.29 -32.08 63.35
CA ALA A 17 11.29 -31.09 63.79
C ALA A 17 11.23 -29.73 63.08
N SER A 18 10.34 -29.63 62.08
CA SER A 18 9.15 -28.75 62.16
C SER A 18 8.34 -28.90 60.89
N VAL A 19 7.34 -29.78 61.00
CA VAL A 19 6.11 -29.72 60.22
C VAL A 19 5.34 -28.49 60.71
N CYS A 20 4.55 -27.90 59.82
CA CYS A 20 3.70 -26.72 59.97
C CYS A 20 4.35 -25.39 59.57
N LEU A 21 3.62 -24.66 58.71
CA LEU A 21 3.77 -23.23 58.40
C LEU A 21 4.64 -22.83 57.18
N PHE A 22 4.41 -23.40 55.99
CA PHE A 22 4.79 -22.73 54.72
C PHE A 22 3.87 -23.13 53.54
N LEU A 23 2.58 -23.32 53.80
CA LEU A 23 1.56 -23.61 52.78
C LEU A 23 0.51 -22.48 52.65
N LEU A 24 0.86 -21.24 53.02
CA LEU A 24 -0.09 -20.12 53.04
C LEU A 24 0.46 -18.79 52.47
N CYS A 25 1.50 -18.83 51.62
CA CYS A 25 2.06 -17.63 50.97
C CYS A 25 2.33 -17.81 49.46
N LEU A 26 1.60 -18.70 48.78
CA LEU A 26 1.78 -18.99 47.34
C LEU A 26 0.49 -18.75 46.50
N LEU A 27 -0.39 -17.85 46.95
CA LEU A 27 -1.65 -17.53 46.27
C LEU A 27 -1.90 -16.02 46.05
N LEU A 28 -0.87 -15.19 46.09
CA LEU A 28 -0.96 -13.77 45.73
C LEU A 28 0.17 -13.41 44.78
N MET A 29 -0.02 -13.68 43.49
CA MET A 29 0.53 -12.95 42.33
C MET A 29 0.19 -13.74 41.06
N ALA A 30 -1.08 -13.71 40.65
CA ALA A 30 -1.51 -14.16 39.34
C ALA A 30 -2.35 -13.05 38.69
N GLY A 31 -1.78 -12.42 37.66
CA GLY A 31 -2.50 -11.90 36.50
C GLY A 31 -3.25 -10.57 36.66
N CYS A 32 -2.57 -9.45 36.41
CA CYS A 32 -3.18 -8.40 35.59
C CYS A 32 -2.64 -8.59 34.17
N GLN A 33 -3.42 -9.26 33.33
CA GLN A 33 -3.24 -9.25 31.88
C GLN A 33 -4.53 -8.66 31.31
N ASP A 34 -4.46 -7.42 30.85
CA ASP A 34 -5.55 -6.79 30.08
C ASP A 34 -5.74 -7.58 28.78
N GLN A 35 -6.80 -8.38 28.72
CA GLN A 35 -7.27 -8.98 27.47
C GLN A 35 -8.12 -7.97 26.71
N ALA A 36 -7.45 -7.12 25.94
CA ALA A 36 -8.06 -6.48 24.78
C ALA A 36 -8.15 -7.49 23.62
N SER A 37 -9.33 -7.50 22.97
CA SER A 37 -9.61 -8.10 21.65
C SER A 37 -9.98 -9.59 21.57
N ARG A 38 -11.25 -9.87 21.88
CA ARG A 38 -12.09 -10.76 21.05
C ARG A 38 -13.36 -9.98 20.68
N LYS A 39 -13.38 -9.35 19.51
CA LYS A 39 -14.62 -8.77 18.95
C LYS A 39 -15.51 -9.93 18.49
N GLY A 40 -16.71 -10.04 19.07
CA GLY A 40 -17.74 -10.98 18.64
C GLY A 40 -18.42 -11.82 19.73
N GLN A 41 -18.04 -11.69 21.01
CA GLN A 41 -18.82 -12.25 22.12
C GLN A 41 -19.32 -11.10 23.00
N ALA A 42 -20.63 -11.08 23.26
CA ALA A 42 -21.22 -10.20 24.26
C ALA A 42 -20.58 -10.53 25.62
N LYS A 43 -19.79 -9.60 26.17
CA LYS A 43 -19.31 -9.72 27.55
C LYS A 43 -20.43 -9.23 28.45
N ILE A 44 -21.29 -10.14 28.90
CA ILE A 44 -22.24 -9.82 29.98
C ILE A 44 -21.43 -9.71 31.27
N LYS A 45 -21.57 -8.57 31.95
CA LYS A 45 -20.97 -8.35 33.27
C LYS A 45 -21.89 -8.97 34.32
N ASP A 46 -21.30 -9.65 35.30
CA ASP A 46 -22.02 -10.16 36.47
C ASP A 46 -22.59 -8.99 37.29
N PHE A 47 -23.91 -8.87 37.34
CA PHE A 47 -24.63 -7.81 38.06
C PHE A 47 -24.83 -8.13 39.55
N SER A 48 -24.27 -9.22 40.08
CA SER A 48 -24.34 -9.52 41.51
C SER A 48 -23.42 -8.63 42.37
N VAL A 49 -22.58 -7.78 41.77
CA VAL A 49 -21.69 -6.88 42.53
C VAL A 49 -21.59 -5.48 41.91
N ALA A 50 -22.47 -4.57 42.30
CA ALA A 50 -22.20 -3.14 42.24
C ALA A 50 -22.56 -2.46 43.57
N ALA A 51 -21.51 -2.07 44.31
CA ALA A 51 -21.63 -1.19 45.45
C ALA A 51 -21.90 0.25 44.96
N GLY A 52 -23.05 0.80 45.35
CA GLY A 52 -23.29 2.25 45.38
C GLY A 52 -24.49 2.73 44.56
N THR A 53 -25.68 2.71 45.18
CA THR A 53 -26.86 3.59 44.96
C THR A 53 -27.34 3.73 43.50
N THR A 54 -28.44 3.14 43.02
CA THR A 54 -29.78 2.86 43.57
C THR A 54 -30.40 1.66 42.84
N ASP A 55 -31.05 0.78 43.62
CA ASP A 55 -31.91 -0.36 43.22
C ASP A 55 -31.26 -1.47 42.36
N PRO A 56 -31.09 -2.69 42.90
CA PRO A 56 -30.66 -3.86 42.14
C PRO A 56 -31.89 -4.44 41.43
N GLY A 57 -32.20 -3.98 40.23
CA GLY A 57 -33.16 -4.68 39.40
C GLY A 57 -33.87 -3.77 38.42
N ILE A 58 -33.70 -4.10 37.14
CA ILE A 58 -34.51 -3.62 36.02
C ILE A 58 -34.12 -2.22 35.51
N CYS A 59 -33.51 -2.20 34.32
CA CYS A 59 -33.36 -0.98 33.53
C CYS A 59 -34.74 -0.51 33.04
N THR A 60 -35.18 0.68 33.47
CA THR A 60 -36.45 1.29 33.02
C THR A 60 -36.25 2.39 31.96
N ASP A 61 -34.99 2.71 31.63
CA ASP A 61 -34.61 3.59 30.52
C ASP A 61 -34.15 2.76 29.31
N TYR A 62 -33.11 3.16 28.57
CA TYR A 62 -32.60 2.39 27.42
C TYR A 62 -31.42 1.50 27.81
N ILE A 63 -31.20 0.39 27.12
CA ILE A 63 -30.04 -0.49 27.35
C ILE A 63 -28.96 -0.18 26.29
N SER A 64 -27.68 -0.13 26.67
CA SER A 64 -26.55 0.06 25.73
C SER A 64 -26.41 -1.12 24.74
N GLY A 65 -25.78 -0.90 23.58
CA GLY A 65 -25.67 -1.91 22.52
C GLY A 65 -24.84 -3.14 22.85
N ASP A 66 -23.98 -3.06 23.86
CA ASP A 66 -23.23 -4.18 24.43
C ASP A 66 -23.97 -4.87 25.59
N LEU A 67 -25.17 -4.39 25.94
CA LEU A 67 -26.04 -4.89 27.01
C LEU A 67 -25.42 -4.79 28.42
N THR A 68 -24.47 -3.88 28.62
CA THR A 68 -23.76 -3.75 29.90
C THR A 68 -24.30 -2.64 30.80
N GLU A 69 -24.98 -1.63 30.25
CA GLU A 69 -25.39 -0.43 30.99
C GLU A 69 -26.82 0.03 30.66
N CYS A 70 -27.48 0.65 31.64
CA CYS A 70 -28.75 1.36 31.46
C CYS A 70 -28.47 2.85 31.21
N VAL A 71 -28.81 3.34 30.03
CA VAL A 71 -28.53 4.69 29.56
C VAL A 71 -29.82 5.51 29.41
N LYS A 72 -29.73 6.82 29.66
CA LYS A 72 -30.90 7.72 29.60
C LYS A 72 -31.31 8.10 28.16
N ALA A 73 -30.41 7.95 27.21
CA ALA A 73 -30.60 8.15 25.78
C ALA A 73 -29.51 7.38 25.02
N CYS A 74 -29.77 7.00 23.77
CA CYS A 74 -28.75 6.41 22.91
C CYS A 74 -27.67 7.43 22.52
N ALA A 75 -26.45 6.95 22.29
CA ALA A 75 -25.36 7.80 21.81
C ALA A 75 -25.67 8.39 20.42
N SER A 76 -24.92 9.41 20.01
CA SER A 76 -25.14 10.12 18.74
C SER A 76 -24.96 9.28 17.48
N ASP A 77 -24.30 8.13 17.60
CA ASP A 77 -24.03 7.12 16.57
C ASP A 77 -24.81 5.82 16.81
N GLU A 78 -25.78 5.84 17.72
CA GLU A 78 -26.67 4.74 18.02
C GLU A 78 -28.13 5.11 17.73
N ARG A 79 -28.94 4.09 17.44
CA ARG A 79 -30.40 4.23 17.32
C ARG A 79 -31.12 3.21 18.18
N LEU A 80 -32.41 3.44 18.38
CA LEU A 80 -33.27 2.43 18.99
C LEU A 80 -33.42 1.22 18.06
N ALA A 81 -33.21 0.04 18.62
CA ALA A 81 -33.46 -1.23 17.97
C ALA A 81 -34.95 -1.38 17.65
N THR A 82 -35.24 -1.91 16.47
CA THR A 82 -36.59 -2.29 16.06
C THR A 82 -37.04 -3.57 16.78
N HIS A 83 -38.34 -3.88 16.75
CA HIS A 83 -38.89 -5.09 17.36
C HIS A 83 -38.23 -6.38 16.84
N ASP A 84 -37.94 -6.44 15.53
CA ASP A 84 -37.28 -7.59 14.90
C ASP A 84 -35.82 -7.71 15.35
N GLU A 85 -35.11 -6.59 15.52
CA GLU A 85 -33.73 -6.56 16.00
C GLU A 85 -33.62 -6.96 17.47
N ILE A 86 -34.55 -6.51 18.31
CA ILE A 86 -34.65 -6.94 19.71
C ILE A 86 -34.87 -8.45 19.78
N THR A 87 -35.77 -8.98 18.93
CA THR A 87 -36.03 -10.42 18.85
C THR A 87 -34.79 -11.20 18.41
N ALA A 88 -34.03 -10.68 17.44
CA ALA A 88 -32.77 -11.28 16.98
C ALA A 88 -31.66 -11.24 18.05
N ILE A 89 -31.57 -10.15 18.82
CA ILE A 89 -30.65 -10.02 19.97
C ILE A 89 -31.00 -11.06 21.04
N ILE A 90 -32.27 -11.20 21.40
CA ILE A 90 -32.72 -12.23 22.36
C ILE A 90 -32.42 -13.63 21.84
N ALA A 91 -32.58 -13.89 20.53
CA ALA A 91 -32.27 -15.18 19.93
C ALA A 91 -30.76 -15.47 19.88
N SER A 92 -29.92 -14.46 19.61
CA SER A 92 -28.46 -14.63 19.56
C SER A 92 -27.86 -14.89 20.93
N ILE A 93 -28.39 -14.24 21.98
CA ILE A 93 -28.06 -14.49 23.39
C ILE A 93 -28.31 -15.98 23.72
N LYS A 94 -29.51 -16.50 23.41
CA LYS A 94 -29.88 -17.92 23.63
C LYS A 94 -28.99 -18.93 22.89
N SER A 95 -28.32 -18.50 21.83
CA SER A 95 -27.44 -19.36 21.02
C SER A 95 -25.97 -19.31 21.44
N THR A 96 -25.60 -18.38 22.32
CA THR A 96 -24.21 -18.20 22.77
C THR A 96 -23.94 -19.13 23.96
N SER A 97 -23.11 -20.15 23.74
CA SER A 97 -22.90 -21.33 24.60
C SER A 97 -22.17 -21.08 25.94
N GLY A 98 -22.53 -20.04 26.68
CA GLY A 98 -21.84 -19.66 27.93
C GLY A 98 -22.69 -19.00 29.01
N LEU A 99 -23.99 -18.76 28.78
CA LEU A 99 -24.90 -18.23 29.79
C LEU A 99 -25.65 -19.35 30.50
N SER A 100 -25.89 -19.18 31.79
CA SER A 100 -26.79 -20.02 32.56
C SER A 100 -28.25 -19.68 32.22
N THR A 101 -29.16 -20.65 32.42
CA THR A 101 -30.61 -20.48 32.19
C THR A 101 -31.19 -19.29 32.98
N GLU A 102 -30.64 -19.03 34.15
CA GLU A 102 -31.00 -17.92 35.03
C GLU A 102 -30.55 -16.56 34.44
N GLU A 103 -29.32 -16.43 33.93
CA GLU A 103 -28.83 -15.20 33.28
C GLU A 103 -29.62 -14.88 32.00
N GLU A 104 -30.00 -15.89 31.22
CA GLU A 104 -30.86 -15.71 30.04
C GLU A 104 -32.23 -15.15 30.41
N LYS A 105 -32.81 -15.62 31.52
CA LYS A 105 -34.11 -15.17 32.00
C LYS A 105 -34.05 -13.73 32.52
N GLU A 106 -33.02 -13.39 33.31
CA GLU A 106 -32.81 -12.04 33.83
C GLU A 106 -32.60 -11.01 32.72
N LEU A 107 -31.79 -11.35 31.70
CA LEU A 107 -31.56 -10.47 30.56
C LEU A 107 -32.80 -10.31 29.67
N GLY A 108 -33.59 -11.38 29.49
CA GLY A 108 -34.87 -11.32 28.79
C GLY A 108 -35.90 -10.44 29.52
N GLU A 109 -35.98 -10.55 30.84
CA GLU A 109 -36.83 -9.69 31.68
C GLU A 109 -36.37 -8.22 31.63
N MET A 110 -35.06 -7.97 31.69
CA MET A 110 -34.49 -6.62 31.57
C MET A 110 -34.81 -5.96 30.23
N ILE A 111 -34.62 -6.66 29.12
CA ILE A 111 -34.94 -6.14 27.78
C ILE A 111 -36.44 -5.83 27.68
N SER A 112 -37.31 -6.69 28.24
CA SER A 112 -38.77 -6.52 28.20
C SER A 112 -39.29 -5.33 29.01
N GLN A 113 -38.54 -4.89 30.01
CA GLN A 113 -38.93 -3.82 30.94
C GLN A 113 -38.24 -2.47 30.63
N SER A 114 -37.26 -2.47 29.74
CA SER A 114 -36.62 -1.25 29.24
C SER A 114 -37.49 -0.50 28.21
N LYS A 115 -37.20 0.78 27.98
CA LYS A 115 -37.82 1.58 26.90
C LYS A 115 -37.32 1.18 25.51
N GLY A 116 -36.23 0.42 25.42
CA GLY A 116 -35.62 -0.03 24.18
C GLY A 116 -34.12 -0.31 24.32
N VAL A 117 -33.54 -0.94 23.30
CA VAL A 117 -32.10 -1.23 23.23
C VAL A 117 -31.47 -0.27 22.24
N CYS A 118 -30.39 0.41 22.62
CA CYS A 118 -29.57 1.22 21.73
C CYS A 118 -28.66 0.29 20.93
N ILE A 119 -28.59 0.46 19.62
CA ILE A 119 -27.70 -0.30 18.75
C ILE A 119 -26.91 0.65 17.86
N GLU A 120 -25.64 0.33 17.61
CA GLU A 120 -24.81 1.10 16.68
C GLU A 120 -25.51 1.23 15.32
N GLU A 121 -25.55 2.44 14.80
CA GLU A 121 -26.09 2.70 13.47
C GLU A 121 -25.17 2.08 12.42
N ILE A 122 -25.69 1.12 11.65
CA ILE A 122 -24.93 0.48 10.59
C ILE A 122 -24.68 1.51 9.49
N LYS A 123 -23.45 2.00 9.37
CA LYS A 123 -23.04 2.88 8.27
C LYS A 123 -22.38 2.07 7.16
N ARG A 124 -22.57 2.49 5.90
CA ARG A 124 -21.82 1.91 4.77
C ARG A 124 -20.34 2.25 4.93
N PRO A 125 -19.45 1.24 5.03
CA PRO A 125 -18.02 1.51 5.16
C PRO A 125 -17.48 2.18 3.90
N ASP A 126 -16.74 3.29 4.07
CA ASP A 126 -16.01 3.98 3.01
C ASP A 126 -14.67 3.29 2.73
N LYS A 127 -14.21 3.30 1.47
CA LYS A 127 -12.98 2.65 0.98
C LYS A 127 -12.85 1.16 1.32
N ALA A 128 -14.00 0.48 1.42
CA ALA A 128 -14.11 -0.92 1.84
C ALA A 128 -14.43 -1.89 0.68
N VAL A 129 -14.55 -1.36 -0.54
CA VAL A 129 -14.66 -2.14 -1.78
C VAL A 129 -13.37 -1.94 -2.55
N PHE A 130 -12.68 -3.04 -2.86
CA PHE A 130 -11.38 -3.03 -3.52
C PHE A 130 -11.51 -3.60 -4.94
N VAL A 131 -11.24 -2.78 -5.95
CA VAL A 131 -11.35 -3.17 -7.35
C VAL A 131 -10.16 -4.04 -7.74
N LYS A 132 -10.44 -5.25 -8.25
CA LYS A 132 -9.39 -6.14 -8.75
C LYS A 132 -8.83 -5.61 -10.06
N SER A 133 -7.56 -5.88 -10.33
CA SER A 133 -6.88 -5.46 -11.56
C SER A 133 -7.32 -6.20 -12.83
N ASP A 134 -8.24 -7.18 -12.74
CA ASP A 134 -8.71 -8.02 -13.85
C ASP A 134 -9.98 -7.48 -14.54
N TYR A 135 -10.33 -6.20 -14.33
CA TYR A 135 -11.49 -5.60 -14.99
C TYR A 135 -11.31 -5.51 -16.51
N CYS A 136 -12.39 -5.76 -17.25
CA CYS A 136 -12.38 -5.77 -18.69
C CYS A 136 -13.53 -4.97 -19.26
N ALA A 137 -13.26 -4.13 -20.26
CA ALA A 137 -14.29 -3.51 -21.07
C ALA A 137 -14.36 -4.23 -22.41
N CYS A 138 -15.57 -4.54 -22.85
CA CYS A 138 -15.81 -5.26 -24.09
C CYS A 138 -16.88 -4.55 -24.94
N GLN A 139 -16.69 -4.64 -26.26
CA GLN A 139 -17.70 -4.37 -27.27
C GLN A 139 -17.79 -5.62 -28.15
N ASN A 140 -18.92 -6.29 -28.13
CA ASN A 140 -19.07 -7.66 -28.61
C ASN A 140 -17.95 -8.54 -28.04
N THR A 141 -17.38 -9.38 -28.88
CA THR A 141 -16.29 -10.30 -28.56
C THR A 141 -14.91 -9.63 -28.52
N THR A 142 -14.85 -8.30 -28.58
CA THR A 142 -13.59 -7.53 -28.66
C THR A 142 -13.36 -6.68 -27.43
N PRO A 143 -12.12 -6.60 -26.92
CA PRO A 143 -11.75 -5.67 -25.85
C PRO A 143 -11.96 -4.20 -26.24
N LEU A 144 -12.09 -3.33 -25.24
CA LEU A 144 -12.14 -1.87 -25.38
C LEU A 144 -11.13 -1.13 -24.50
N ILE A 145 -10.49 -1.80 -23.54
CA ILE A 145 -9.51 -1.22 -22.61
C ILE A 145 -8.27 -2.09 -22.57
N LEU A 146 -7.11 -1.46 -22.33
CA LEU A 146 -5.81 -2.12 -22.38
C LEU A 146 -5.57 -2.88 -21.08
N ASN A 147 -6.23 -4.03 -20.99
CA ASN A 147 -6.02 -5.04 -19.96
C ASN A 147 -6.05 -6.42 -20.65
N ASN A 148 -5.66 -7.50 -19.95
CA ASN A 148 -5.63 -8.87 -20.51
C ASN A 148 -7.03 -9.44 -20.73
N CYS A 149 -7.77 -8.82 -21.65
CA CYS A 149 -9.20 -8.99 -21.83
C CYS A 149 -9.57 -9.78 -23.08
N LEU A 150 -8.61 -10.20 -23.89
CA LEU A 150 -8.91 -10.91 -25.13
C LEU A 150 -9.66 -12.23 -24.86
N GLY A 151 -9.13 -13.04 -23.94
CA GLY A 151 -9.77 -14.28 -23.53
C GLY A 151 -11.10 -14.05 -22.80
N PHE A 152 -11.20 -12.98 -22.02
CA PHE A 152 -12.44 -12.64 -21.32
C PHE A 152 -13.53 -12.18 -22.29
N CYS A 153 -13.23 -11.17 -23.11
CA CYS A 153 -14.18 -10.56 -24.04
C CYS A 153 -14.59 -11.50 -25.17
N SER A 154 -13.74 -12.45 -25.61
CA SER A 154 -14.12 -13.43 -26.63
C SER A 154 -15.36 -14.26 -26.23
N SER A 155 -15.58 -14.44 -24.93
CA SER A 155 -16.75 -15.12 -24.37
C SER A 155 -17.96 -14.22 -24.11
N LYS A 156 -17.83 -12.90 -24.30
CA LYS A 156 -18.89 -11.91 -24.04
C LYS A 156 -19.50 -11.46 -25.36
N ASN A 157 -20.79 -11.70 -25.55
CA ASN A 157 -21.56 -11.09 -26.62
C ASN A 157 -22.39 -9.95 -26.05
N THR A 158 -21.98 -8.71 -26.29
CA THR A 158 -22.67 -7.52 -25.77
C THR A 158 -23.66 -6.89 -26.75
N GLY A 159 -23.90 -7.50 -27.92
CA GLY A 159 -24.89 -7.01 -28.89
C GLY A 159 -24.57 -5.63 -29.48
N GLY A 160 -23.30 -5.24 -29.51
CA GLY A 160 -22.80 -3.97 -30.05
C GLY A 160 -22.53 -2.90 -28.98
N GLU A 161 -23.05 -3.10 -27.77
CA GLU A 161 -22.92 -2.17 -26.65
C GLU A 161 -21.56 -2.27 -25.96
N LYS A 162 -21.16 -1.20 -25.25
CA LYS A 162 -19.88 -1.11 -24.55
C LYS A 162 -20.08 -1.31 -23.06
N PHE A 163 -19.59 -2.42 -22.53
CA PHE A 163 -19.70 -2.72 -21.10
C PHE A 163 -18.34 -2.86 -20.45
N LEU A 164 -18.19 -2.28 -19.27
CA LEU A 164 -17.10 -2.54 -18.34
C LEU A 164 -17.57 -3.59 -17.33
N PHE A 165 -16.80 -4.68 -17.21
CA PHE A 165 -16.97 -5.79 -16.29
C PHE A 165 -15.89 -5.72 -15.23
N VAL A 166 -16.28 -5.68 -13.96
CA VAL A 166 -15.36 -5.44 -12.85
C VAL A 166 -15.59 -6.48 -11.76
N ASN A 167 -14.50 -7.05 -11.25
CA ASN A 167 -14.53 -7.87 -10.04
C ASN A 167 -13.99 -7.07 -8.86
N VAL A 168 -14.49 -7.35 -7.66
CA VAL A 168 -14.06 -6.68 -6.43
C VAL A 168 -13.71 -7.67 -5.34
N ASN A 169 -12.88 -7.25 -4.40
CA ASN A 169 -12.79 -7.82 -3.05
C ASN A 169 -13.53 -6.89 -2.09
N LEU A 170 -14.16 -7.47 -1.07
CA LEU A 170 -14.90 -6.72 -0.07
C LEU A 170 -14.15 -6.81 1.26
N ASP A 171 -14.12 -5.70 1.99
CA ASP A 171 -13.56 -5.66 3.34
C ASP A 171 -14.38 -6.56 4.29
N PRO A 172 -13.77 -7.15 5.34
CA PRO A 172 -14.52 -7.89 6.37
C PRO A 172 -15.67 -7.10 7.01
N ALA A 173 -15.56 -5.76 7.11
CA ALA A 173 -16.66 -4.91 7.59
C ALA A 173 -17.91 -4.97 6.70
N ILE A 174 -17.75 -5.33 5.42
CA ILE A 174 -18.84 -5.65 4.51
C ILE A 174 -19.15 -7.14 4.56
N GLU A 175 -18.18 -8.03 4.36
CA GLU A 175 -18.40 -9.47 4.18
C GLU A 175 -19.03 -10.15 5.41
N LEU A 176 -18.62 -9.75 6.62
CA LEU A 176 -19.10 -10.34 7.87
C LEU A 176 -20.37 -9.65 8.39
N ASN A 177 -20.78 -8.54 7.78
CA ASN A 177 -21.98 -7.82 8.19
C ASN A 177 -23.23 -8.47 7.56
N ALA A 178 -24.15 -8.95 8.40
CA ALA A 178 -25.37 -9.64 7.96
C ALA A 178 -26.29 -8.77 7.08
N SER A 179 -26.25 -7.44 7.25
CA SER A 179 -27.00 -6.50 6.43
C SER A 179 -26.32 -6.25 5.09
N LEU A 180 -25.00 -6.09 5.05
CA LEU A 180 -24.23 -5.86 3.84
C LEU A 180 -23.84 -7.18 3.17
N GLY A 181 -22.76 -7.84 3.57
CA GLY A 181 -22.35 -9.19 3.14
C GLY A 181 -21.91 -9.34 1.68
N THR A 182 -22.41 -8.48 0.77
CA THR A 182 -22.16 -8.52 -0.67
C THR A 182 -22.10 -7.12 -1.26
N LEU A 183 -21.47 -6.96 -2.42
CA LEU A 183 -21.46 -5.71 -3.17
C LEU A 183 -22.89 -5.27 -3.52
N LYS A 184 -23.75 -6.20 -3.93
CA LYS A 184 -25.15 -5.92 -4.26
C LYS A 184 -25.90 -5.27 -3.10
N ASN A 185 -25.75 -5.79 -1.90
CA ASN A 185 -26.40 -5.23 -0.72
C ASN A 185 -25.74 -3.93 -0.27
N TRP A 186 -24.41 -3.83 -0.35
CA TRP A 186 -23.71 -2.56 -0.08
C TRP A 186 -24.21 -1.44 -0.99
N CYS A 187 -24.42 -1.75 -2.27
CA CYS A 187 -24.92 -0.80 -3.26
C CYS A 187 -26.41 -0.49 -3.17
N GLY A 188 -27.25 -1.42 -2.70
CA GLY A 188 -28.70 -1.35 -2.96
C GLY A 188 -29.62 -1.68 -1.80
N LYS A 189 -29.10 -2.07 -0.64
CA LYS A 189 -29.92 -2.42 0.52
C LYS A 189 -29.97 -1.27 1.51
N GLU A 190 -31.17 -0.89 1.92
CA GLU A 190 -31.40 0.00 3.06
C GLU A 190 -30.98 -0.72 4.36
N ILE A 191 -30.12 -0.09 5.16
CA ILE A 191 -29.49 -0.70 6.34
C ILE A 191 -29.95 -0.05 7.65
N GLY A 192 -31.02 0.75 7.60
CA GLY A 192 -31.55 1.44 8.77
C GLY A 192 -30.67 2.60 9.23
N ASP A 193 -29.94 3.23 8.31
CA ASP A 193 -29.12 4.44 8.44
C ASP A 193 -29.87 5.73 8.08
N GLY A 194 -31.20 5.66 7.99
CA GLY A 194 -32.06 6.76 7.54
C GLY A 194 -31.95 7.11 6.05
N LEU A 195 -31.11 6.41 5.28
CA LEU A 195 -30.95 6.62 3.85
C LEU A 195 -31.90 5.73 3.05
N VAL A 196 -32.61 6.33 2.09
CA VAL A 196 -33.61 5.67 1.26
C VAL A 196 -33.10 5.47 -0.15
N ARG A 197 -33.41 4.31 -0.75
CA ARG A 197 -33.05 3.93 -2.13
C ARG A 197 -31.54 4.08 -2.44
N PRO A 198 -30.65 3.44 -1.67
CA PRO A 198 -29.23 3.42 -1.99
C PRO A 198 -28.99 2.83 -3.38
N ALA A 199 -28.01 3.39 -4.08
CA ALA A 199 -27.63 2.95 -5.42
C ALA A 199 -26.16 3.26 -5.69
N CYS A 200 -25.48 2.37 -6.40
CA CYS A 200 -24.10 2.59 -6.82
C CYS A 200 -24.00 3.25 -8.19
N LYS A 201 -23.04 4.15 -8.31
CA LYS A 201 -22.61 4.76 -9.58
C LYS A 201 -21.13 4.56 -9.77
N LEU A 202 -20.69 4.48 -11.02
CA LEU A 202 -19.29 4.59 -11.38
C LEU A 202 -18.98 6.06 -11.61
N GLU A 203 -18.26 6.68 -10.69
CA GLU A 203 -17.73 8.02 -10.84
C GLU A 203 -16.43 7.97 -11.65
N LEU A 204 -16.31 8.81 -12.67
CA LEU A 204 -15.17 8.93 -13.56
C LEU A 204 -14.67 10.37 -13.54
N ARG A 205 -13.38 10.55 -13.27
CA ARG A 205 -12.71 11.85 -13.27
C ARG A 205 -11.60 11.88 -14.32
N ASP A 206 -11.58 12.92 -15.14
CA ASP A 206 -10.48 13.24 -16.04
C ASP A 206 -9.99 14.69 -15.80
N SER A 207 -9.21 15.26 -16.72
CA SER A 207 -8.73 16.65 -16.60
C SER A 207 -9.80 17.71 -16.86
N SER A 208 -10.96 17.33 -17.41
CA SER A 208 -12.07 18.21 -17.77
C SER A 208 -13.18 18.25 -16.72
N GLY A 209 -13.27 17.23 -15.86
CA GLY A 209 -14.20 17.21 -14.74
C GLY A 209 -14.56 15.80 -14.28
N THR A 210 -15.70 15.70 -13.57
CA THR A 210 -16.25 14.45 -13.06
C THR A 210 -17.56 14.13 -13.77
N MET A 211 -17.74 12.87 -14.17
CA MET A 211 -19.01 12.33 -14.66
C MET A 211 -19.38 11.07 -13.88
N SER A 212 -20.67 10.71 -13.86
CA SER A 212 -21.13 9.49 -13.19
C SER A 212 -21.94 8.63 -14.16
N LEU A 213 -21.70 7.32 -14.12
CA LEU A 213 -22.44 6.31 -14.86
C LEU A 213 -23.25 5.46 -13.88
N ASP A 214 -24.54 5.28 -14.17
CA ASP A 214 -25.38 4.45 -13.30
C ASP A 214 -25.02 2.96 -13.45
N ILE A 215 -24.81 2.29 -12.33
CA ILE A 215 -24.61 0.83 -12.30
C ILE A 215 -25.99 0.22 -12.02
N LYS A 216 -26.58 -0.41 -13.04
CA LYS A 216 -27.93 -0.95 -12.91
C LYS A 216 -27.97 -2.10 -11.90
N PRO A 217 -28.97 -2.18 -10.99
CA PRO A 217 -29.01 -3.19 -9.93
C PRO A 217 -28.93 -4.64 -10.42
N GLU A 218 -29.50 -4.95 -11.60
CA GLU A 218 -29.46 -6.28 -12.21
C GLU A 218 -28.06 -6.68 -12.71
N LEU A 219 -27.17 -5.69 -12.88
CA LEU A 219 -25.78 -5.88 -13.29
C LEU A 219 -24.81 -5.92 -12.11
N ILE A 220 -25.31 -5.88 -10.86
CA ILE A 220 -24.51 -5.99 -9.65
C ILE A 220 -24.65 -7.40 -9.07
N GLY A 221 -23.56 -8.16 -9.11
CA GLY A 221 -23.43 -9.44 -8.46
C GLY A 221 -22.90 -9.33 -7.03
N ASN A 222 -22.57 -10.49 -6.43
CA ASN A 222 -22.08 -10.52 -5.05
C ASN A 222 -20.70 -9.85 -4.89
N LYS A 223 -19.83 -10.01 -5.90
CA LYS A 223 -18.45 -9.50 -5.91
C LYS A 223 -18.03 -8.98 -7.30
N ASN A 224 -19.00 -8.59 -8.12
CA ASN A 224 -18.76 -8.06 -9.44
C ASN A 224 -19.86 -7.09 -9.82
N PHE A 225 -19.57 -6.21 -10.78
CA PHE A 225 -20.59 -5.40 -11.41
C PHE A 225 -20.26 -5.19 -12.89
N THR A 226 -21.30 -4.85 -13.65
CA THR A 226 -21.17 -4.44 -15.05
C THR A 226 -21.80 -3.06 -15.24
N VAL A 227 -21.14 -2.20 -16.02
CA VAL A 227 -21.62 -0.83 -16.29
C VAL A 227 -21.49 -0.48 -17.76
N ASP A 228 -22.50 0.19 -18.30
CA ASP A 228 -22.51 0.73 -19.66
C ASP A 228 -21.59 1.94 -19.73
N ILE A 229 -20.57 1.86 -20.57
CA ILE A 229 -19.55 2.90 -20.74
C ILE A 229 -19.65 3.56 -22.12
N LYS A 230 -20.80 3.52 -22.80
CA LYS A 230 -20.95 4.12 -24.14
C LYS A 230 -20.63 5.62 -24.20
N SER A 231 -20.80 6.34 -23.09
CA SER A 231 -20.60 7.78 -22.99
C SER A 231 -19.16 8.20 -22.76
N ILE A 232 -18.23 7.27 -22.48
CA ILE A 232 -16.83 7.63 -22.27
C ILE A 232 -16.12 7.86 -23.60
N SER A 233 -15.28 8.90 -23.65
CA SER A 233 -14.50 9.22 -24.82
C SER A 233 -13.35 8.24 -25.00
N LYS A 234 -13.06 7.89 -26.26
CA LYS A 234 -11.86 7.11 -26.59
C LYS A 234 -10.61 7.95 -26.33
N ASN A 235 -9.51 7.28 -26.03
CA ASN A 235 -8.19 7.87 -25.79
C ASN A 235 -8.11 8.86 -24.62
N VAL A 236 -9.13 8.87 -23.74
CA VAL A 236 -9.12 9.64 -22.49
C VAL A 236 -8.95 8.66 -21.33
N THR A 237 -7.98 8.96 -20.45
CA THR A 237 -7.79 8.21 -19.21
C THR A 237 -8.71 8.78 -18.14
N TYR A 238 -9.55 7.93 -17.57
CA TYR A 238 -10.41 8.25 -16.44
C TYR A 238 -9.89 7.58 -15.18
N VAL A 239 -9.87 8.32 -14.07
CA VAL A 239 -9.78 7.77 -12.72
C VAL A 239 -11.19 7.45 -12.26
N ALA A 240 -11.46 6.18 -12.02
CA ALA A 240 -12.76 5.61 -11.74
C ALA A 240 -12.86 5.15 -10.28
N ARG A 241 -14.03 5.31 -9.67
CA ARG A 241 -14.38 4.71 -8.38
C ARG A 241 -15.88 4.44 -8.29
N ILE A 242 -16.27 3.43 -7.54
CA ILE A 242 -17.67 3.14 -7.23
C ILE A 242 -18.09 4.06 -6.09
N VAL A 243 -19.25 4.70 -6.19
CA VAL A 243 -19.80 5.56 -5.14
C VAL A 243 -21.24 5.15 -4.86
N GLU A 244 -21.56 4.92 -3.58
CA GLU A 244 -22.95 4.78 -3.14
C GLU A 244 -23.57 6.17 -2.99
N SER A 245 -24.64 6.40 -3.73
CA SER A 245 -25.21 7.72 -3.96
C SER A 245 -25.88 8.37 -2.76
N SER A 246 -26.31 7.60 -1.76
CA SER A 246 -26.99 8.13 -0.57
C SER A 246 -26.01 8.47 0.56
N SER A 247 -25.02 7.60 0.81
CA SER A 247 -24.04 7.80 1.88
C SER A 247 -22.77 8.52 1.43
N GLY A 248 -22.46 8.50 0.13
CA GLY A 248 -21.19 8.99 -0.41
C GLY A 248 -20.01 8.04 -0.18
N ALA A 249 -20.23 6.86 0.41
CA ALA A 249 -19.19 5.86 0.60
C ALA A 249 -18.68 5.36 -0.76
N ALA A 250 -17.36 5.25 -0.91
CA ALA A 250 -16.71 4.96 -2.17
C ALA A 250 -15.76 3.75 -2.12
N SER A 251 -15.43 3.18 -3.27
CA SER A 251 -14.35 2.20 -3.43
C SER A 251 -12.98 2.86 -3.48
N ASP A 252 -11.93 2.04 -3.60
CA ASP A 252 -10.64 2.50 -4.13
C ASP A 252 -10.75 3.00 -5.58
N GLU A 253 -9.74 3.78 -5.99
CA GLU A 253 -9.65 4.33 -7.34
C GLU A 253 -8.92 3.37 -8.28
N PHE A 254 -9.41 3.23 -9.50
CA PHE A 254 -8.77 2.49 -10.58
C PHE A 254 -8.82 3.29 -11.88
N GLN A 255 -8.04 2.93 -12.89
CA GLN A 255 -8.01 3.69 -14.15
C GLN A 255 -8.62 2.92 -15.30
N ILE A 256 -9.39 3.61 -16.14
CA ILE A 256 -9.89 3.06 -17.40
C ILE A 256 -9.59 4.01 -18.55
N ARG A 257 -9.21 3.46 -19.70
CA ARG A 257 -9.02 4.20 -20.95
C ARG A 257 -9.56 3.37 -22.11
N ALA A 258 -10.62 3.86 -22.75
CA ALA A 258 -11.18 3.19 -23.92
C ALA A 258 -10.36 3.47 -25.18
N PHE A 259 -10.21 2.47 -26.04
CA PHE A 259 -9.59 2.58 -27.37
C PHE A 259 -10.29 1.64 -28.37
N ASP A 260 -9.97 1.78 -29.65
CA ASP A 260 -10.44 0.84 -30.68
C ASP A 260 -9.53 -0.38 -30.74
N TYR A 261 -10.08 -1.55 -30.40
CA TYR A 261 -9.36 -2.80 -30.55
C TYR A 261 -9.25 -3.18 -32.02
N VAL A 262 -8.03 -3.15 -32.54
CA VAL A 262 -7.71 -3.62 -33.89
C VAL A 262 -7.28 -5.08 -33.79
N ALA A 263 -8.06 -5.99 -34.38
CA ALA A 263 -7.90 -7.45 -34.27
C ALA A 263 -6.67 -8.02 -35.01
N THR A 264 -5.76 -7.18 -35.45
CA THR A 264 -4.47 -7.57 -36.04
C THR A 264 -3.39 -7.12 -35.08
N GLY A 265 -2.36 -7.93 -34.82
CA GLY A 265 -1.24 -7.70 -33.90
C GLY A 265 -0.42 -6.42 -34.14
N ASN A 266 -1.10 -5.28 -34.19
CA ASN A 266 -0.56 -3.96 -34.14
C ASN A 266 -0.62 -3.53 -32.68
N PRO A 267 0.50 -3.03 -32.14
CA PRO A 267 0.56 -2.55 -30.77
C PRO A 267 -0.52 -1.48 -30.52
N PRO A 268 -0.99 -1.34 -29.27
CA PRO A 268 -1.83 -0.24 -28.82
C PRO A 268 -1.33 1.10 -29.37
N THR A 269 -2.16 1.81 -30.14
CA THR A 269 -1.81 3.13 -30.67
C THR A 269 -2.05 4.22 -29.62
N GLY A 270 -1.07 5.10 -29.41
CA GLY A 270 -1.14 6.24 -28.48
C GLY A 270 -0.05 6.20 -27.40
N PRO A 271 -0.08 7.10 -26.41
CA PRO A 271 0.94 7.15 -25.37
C PRO A 271 1.05 5.84 -24.56
N LEU A 272 2.26 5.49 -24.13
CA LEU A 272 2.55 4.41 -23.19
C LEU A 272 1.81 4.60 -21.88
N LYS A 273 1.28 3.49 -21.33
CA LYS A 273 0.58 3.52 -20.05
C LYS A 273 1.55 3.96 -18.95
N VAL A 274 1.16 4.94 -18.15
CA VAL A 274 1.94 5.45 -17.02
C VAL A 274 1.41 4.84 -15.74
N MET A 275 2.32 4.42 -14.86
CA MET A 275 2.04 3.80 -13.58
C MET A 275 2.82 4.52 -12.48
N PRO A 276 2.15 5.07 -11.46
CA PRO A 276 2.82 5.63 -10.30
C PRO A 276 3.53 4.56 -9.45
N ALA A 277 4.58 4.96 -8.77
CA ALA A 277 5.24 4.22 -7.71
C ALA A 277 5.14 5.01 -6.41
N SER A 278 4.80 4.32 -5.33
CA SER A 278 4.70 4.90 -3.99
C SER A 278 5.93 4.58 -3.18
N GLN A 279 6.30 5.49 -2.28
CA GLN A 279 7.37 5.30 -1.30
C GLN A 279 6.75 4.97 0.06
N TYR A 280 7.41 4.16 0.85
CA TYR A 280 7.08 3.95 2.26
C TYR A 280 8.36 3.70 3.06
N SER A 281 8.22 3.78 4.38
CA SER A 281 9.33 3.53 5.30
C SER A 281 9.12 2.24 6.09
N CYS A 282 10.23 1.60 6.45
CA CYS A 282 10.26 0.62 7.53
C CYS A 282 11.27 1.05 8.58
N ILE A 283 11.01 0.66 9.82
CA ILE A 283 11.90 0.89 10.95
C ILE A 283 12.67 -0.39 11.24
N ASN A 284 14.00 -0.30 11.24
CA ASN A 284 14.91 -1.33 11.69
C ASN A 284 15.45 -0.95 13.08
N ARG A 285 15.16 -1.78 14.07
CA ARG A 285 15.61 -1.65 15.45
C ARG A 285 16.85 -2.50 15.68
N ALA A 286 17.85 -1.93 16.34
CA ALA A 286 18.97 -2.65 16.92
C ALA A 286 18.75 -2.83 18.42
N GLY A 287 19.11 -3.99 18.94
CA GLY A 287 18.79 -4.36 20.32
C GLY A 287 19.09 -5.82 20.65
N SER A 288 18.53 -6.28 21.77
CA SER A 288 18.57 -7.68 22.21
C SER A 288 17.16 -8.23 22.41
N ALA A 289 17.00 -9.53 22.20
CA ALA A 289 15.84 -10.23 22.73
C ALA A 289 15.92 -10.24 24.26
N GLY A 290 14.92 -9.68 24.92
CA GLY A 290 14.68 -9.77 26.36
C GLY A 290 13.61 -10.81 26.69
N VAL A 291 13.37 -11.03 27.98
CA VAL A 291 12.40 -12.02 28.48
C VAL A 291 10.95 -11.60 28.19
N ASP A 292 10.70 -10.29 28.10
CA ASP A 292 9.37 -9.69 27.86
C ASP A 292 9.17 -9.13 26.45
N GLY A 293 10.12 -9.36 25.53
CA GLY A 293 10.07 -8.83 24.16
C GLY A 293 11.42 -8.33 23.64
N PHE A 294 11.42 -7.61 22.51
CA PHE A 294 12.65 -7.07 21.92
C PHE A 294 13.02 -5.72 22.56
N ASN A 295 14.12 -5.69 23.31
CA ASN A 295 14.68 -4.48 23.90
C ASN A 295 15.56 -3.77 22.88
N TRP A 296 15.09 -2.65 22.36
CA TRP A 296 15.81 -1.88 21.34
C TRP A 296 16.52 -0.67 21.97
N THR A 297 17.72 -0.41 21.48
CA THR A 297 18.54 0.75 21.89
C THR A 297 18.62 1.81 20.80
N GLN A 298 18.40 1.40 19.56
CA GLN A 298 18.45 2.27 18.38
C GLN A 298 17.41 1.84 17.36
N ALA A 299 16.96 2.78 16.56
CA ALA A 299 16.05 2.56 15.46
C ALA A 299 16.48 3.38 14.24
N LEU A 300 16.32 2.81 13.07
CA LEU A 300 16.70 3.41 11.80
C LEU A 300 15.55 3.33 10.81
N ARG A 301 15.29 4.45 10.14
CA ARG A 301 14.37 4.52 9.01
C ARG A 301 15.06 4.02 7.75
N MET A 302 14.34 3.23 6.97
CA MET A 302 14.73 2.69 5.66
C MET A 302 13.58 2.91 4.69
N HIS A 303 13.87 3.26 3.44
CA HIS A 303 12.85 3.59 2.45
C HIS A 303 12.74 2.52 1.36
N PHE A 304 11.50 2.25 0.96
CA PHE A 304 11.13 1.22 0.02
C PHE A 304 10.07 1.73 -0.96
N TYR A 305 9.91 1.02 -2.07
CA TYR A 305 9.02 1.43 -3.15
C TYR A 305 8.20 0.26 -3.66
N PHE A 306 7.00 0.55 -4.14
CA PHE A 306 6.15 -0.40 -4.85
C PHE A 306 5.34 0.30 -5.93
N ALA A 307 5.09 -0.39 -7.03
CA ALA A 307 4.17 0.07 -8.07
C ALA A 307 2.73 0.05 -7.54
N VAL A 308 1.91 1.05 -7.84
CA VAL A 308 0.55 1.16 -7.26
C VAL A 308 -0.40 0.02 -7.64
N ASN A 309 -0.12 -0.70 -8.72
CA ASN A 309 -0.89 -1.89 -9.13
C ASN A 309 -0.45 -3.18 -8.41
N LYS A 310 0.56 -3.10 -7.54
CA LYS A 310 1.06 -4.21 -6.73
C LYS A 310 0.92 -3.84 -5.26
N SER A 311 0.62 -4.81 -4.41
CA SER A 311 0.66 -4.58 -2.96
C SER A 311 2.10 -4.45 -2.47
N PRO A 312 2.37 -3.63 -1.45
CA PRO A 312 3.68 -3.56 -0.84
C PRO A 312 4.02 -4.92 -0.23
N PRO A 313 5.25 -5.41 -0.43
CA PRO A 313 5.65 -6.72 0.05
C PRO A 313 5.59 -6.86 1.56
N SER A 314 5.26 -8.05 2.05
CA SER A 314 5.37 -8.35 3.49
C SER A 314 6.80 -8.61 3.90
N LEU A 315 7.15 -8.14 5.10
CA LEU A 315 8.33 -8.59 5.81
C LEU A 315 8.24 -10.10 6.10
N PRO A 316 9.38 -10.81 6.10
CA PRO A 316 9.44 -12.20 6.53
C PRO A 316 8.90 -12.37 7.97
N PRO A 317 8.20 -13.48 8.28
CA PRO A 317 7.60 -13.73 9.60
C PRO A 317 8.60 -13.75 10.77
N LEU A 318 9.90 -13.90 10.48
CA LEU A 318 10.96 -14.10 11.48
C LEU A 318 11.53 -12.80 12.07
N THR A 319 10.95 -11.64 11.76
CA THR A 319 11.53 -10.34 12.12
C THR A 319 11.25 -9.89 13.56
N SER A 320 10.53 -10.65 14.41
CA SER A 320 10.38 -10.45 15.87
C SER A 320 10.36 -8.99 16.37
N GLY A 321 9.68 -8.09 15.66
CA GLY A 321 9.64 -6.65 16.00
C GLY A 321 10.94 -5.87 15.81
N GLN A 322 12.00 -6.50 15.27
CA GLN A 322 13.26 -5.88 14.85
C GLN A 322 13.06 -5.02 13.61
N SER A 323 12.26 -5.49 12.65
CA SER A 323 11.89 -4.72 11.46
C SER A 323 10.38 -4.67 11.37
N PHE A 324 9.83 -3.49 11.11
CA PHE A 324 8.39 -3.33 10.87
C PHE A 324 8.14 -2.16 9.91
N CYS A 325 7.12 -2.32 9.07
CA CYS A 325 6.75 -1.36 8.04
C CYS A 325 5.35 -0.76 8.25
N HIS A 326 4.70 -1.09 9.38
CA HIS A 326 3.34 -0.69 9.75
C HIS A 326 3.24 -0.42 11.26
N ASP A 327 2.11 0.07 11.75
CA ASP A 327 1.90 0.26 13.19
C ASP A 327 1.69 -1.08 13.91
N ILE A 328 2.74 -1.54 14.59
CA ILE A 328 2.74 -2.82 15.32
C ILE A 328 1.85 -2.82 16.57
N ASN A 329 1.51 -1.64 17.12
CA ASN A 329 0.63 -1.56 18.29
C ASN A 329 -0.83 -1.78 17.90
N LEU A 330 -1.19 -1.40 16.67
CA LEU A 330 -2.55 -1.55 16.14
C LEU A 330 -2.78 -2.89 15.44
N PHE A 331 -1.82 -3.35 14.63
CA PHE A 331 -1.99 -4.56 13.79
C PHE A 331 -1.15 -5.76 14.22
N GLY A 332 -0.38 -5.63 15.31
CA GLY A 332 0.52 -6.68 15.81
C GLY A 332 1.86 -6.73 15.07
N ILE A 333 2.75 -7.63 15.52
CA ILE A 333 4.15 -7.69 15.07
C ILE A 333 4.35 -8.34 13.69
N ASN A 334 3.37 -9.12 13.22
CA ASN A 334 3.45 -9.79 11.93
C ASN A 334 3.05 -8.82 10.84
N ASP A 335 3.83 -8.72 9.78
CA ASP A 335 3.54 -7.83 8.66
C ASP A 335 2.56 -8.47 7.66
N SER A 336 1.82 -7.62 6.94
CA SER A 336 0.87 -8.04 5.90
C SER A 336 0.76 -6.98 4.82
N PRO A 337 0.54 -7.34 3.53
CA PRO A 337 0.44 -6.37 2.44
C PRO A 337 -0.75 -5.41 2.59
N ILE A 338 -1.75 -5.80 3.38
CA ILE A 338 -2.97 -5.02 3.62
C ILE A 338 -2.82 -3.95 4.70
N PHE A 339 -1.74 -3.99 5.49
CA PHE A 339 -1.56 -3.03 6.58
C PHE A 339 -1.06 -1.68 6.03
N PRO A 340 -1.60 -0.55 6.53
CA PRO A 340 -1.09 0.77 6.19
C PRO A 340 0.41 0.89 6.45
N ARG A 341 1.15 1.33 5.44
CA ARG A 341 2.61 1.47 5.53
C ARG A 341 2.99 2.76 6.23
N LEU A 342 4.05 2.71 7.03
CA LEU A 342 4.59 3.89 7.70
C LEU A 342 5.08 4.90 6.68
N GLU A 343 4.74 6.17 6.88
CA GLU A 343 5.20 7.30 6.06
C GLU A 343 4.97 7.04 4.55
N LEU A 344 3.81 6.47 4.21
CA LEU A 344 3.42 6.23 2.82
C LEU A 344 3.32 7.57 2.08
N VAL A 345 4.18 7.76 1.08
CA VAL A 345 4.09 8.85 0.12
C VAL A 345 3.55 8.28 -1.20
N PRO A 346 2.25 8.45 -1.48
CA PRO A 346 1.65 7.94 -2.69
C PRO A 346 2.18 8.67 -3.92
N GLN A 347 2.34 7.94 -5.03
CA GLN A 347 2.72 8.54 -6.32
C GLN A 347 4.01 9.38 -6.28
N GLN A 348 4.98 8.95 -5.47
CA GLN A 348 6.27 9.63 -5.30
C GLN A 348 6.97 9.91 -6.64
N PHE A 349 6.84 8.98 -7.59
CA PHE A 349 7.20 9.18 -9.00
C PHE A 349 6.31 8.31 -9.90
N ALA A 350 6.48 8.42 -11.22
CA ALA A 350 5.82 7.54 -12.17
C ALA A 350 6.82 6.85 -13.10
N THR A 351 6.41 5.72 -13.66
CA THR A 351 7.14 4.93 -14.65
C THR A 351 6.18 4.55 -15.77
N TRP A 352 6.66 3.97 -16.87
CA TRP A 352 5.76 3.29 -17.79
C TRP A 352 5.39 1.91 -17.24
N ASP A 353 4.12 1.53 -17.39
CA ASP A 353 3.56 0.32 -16.81
C ASP A 353 4.14 -0.93 -17.48
N GLU A 354 4.66 -1.86 -16.68
CA GLU A 354 5.18 -3.14 -17.19
C GLU A 354 4.09 -4.03 -17.82
N SER A 355 2.81 -3.77 -17.54
CA SER A 355 1.68 -4.46 -18.14
C SER A 355 1.27 -3.89 -19.50
N ASP A 356 1.88 -2.79 -19.98
CA ASP A 356 1.67 -2.33 -21.35
C ASP A 356 2.23 -3.38 -22.31
N SER A 357 1.36 -3.92 -23.18
CA SER A 357 1.71 -5.04 -24.06
C SER A 357 2.86 -4.71 -25.02
N ARG A 358 3.17 -3.43 -25.23
CA ARG A 358 4.29 -3.00 -26.07
C ARG A 358 5.65 -3.22 -25.43
N PHE A 359 5.71 -3.50 -24.14
CA PHE A 359 6.93 -3.94 -23.47
C PHE A 359 7.14 -5.46 -23.53
N VAL A 360 6.20 -6.20 -24.12
CA VAL A 360 6.37 -7.62 -24.42
C VAL A 360 7.13 -7.76 -25.73
N ASP A 361 8.01 -8.74 -25.81
CA ASP A 361 8.66 -9.19 -27.05
C ASP A 361 7.76 -10.27 -27.67
N THR A 362 6.85 -9.86 -28.54
CA THR A 362 5.85 -10.77 -29.12
C THR A 362 6.41 -11.55 -30.29
N ASP A 363 7.43 -11.01 -30.99
CA ASP A 363 8.04 -11.62 -32.18
C ASP A 363 9.28 -12.50 -31.86
N GLY A 364 9.74 -12.49 -30.60
CA GLY A 364 10.83 -13.32 -30.09
C GLY A 364 12.22 -12.80 -30.44
N ASN A 365 12.36 -11.52 -30.79
CA ASN A 365 13.61 -10.91 -31.24
C ASN A 365 14.52 -10.41 -30.08
N GLN A 366 14.13 -10.67 -28.83
CA GLN A 366 14.77 -10.24 -27.58
C GLN A 366 14.79 -8.73 -27.35
N LYS A 367 13.84 -8.02 -27.96
CA LYS A 367 13.66 -6.59 -27.86
C LYS A 367 12.16 -6.30 -27.70
N GLU A 368 11.83 -5.33 -26.86
CA GLU A 368 10.44 -4.97 -26.62
C GLU A 368 9.79 -4.38 -27.88
N ASP A 369 8.57 -4.81 -28.23
CA ASP A 369 7.86 -4.42 -29.45
C ASP A 369 7.80 -2.89 -29.65
N VAL A 370 7.71 -2.11 -28.56
CA VAL A 370 7.74 -0.64 -28.59
C VAL A 370 8.99 -0.09 -29.28
N ASN A 371 10.13 -0.75 -29.08
CA ASN A 371 11.38 -0.33 -29.68
C ASN A 371 11.44 -0.71 -31.17
N ASP A 372 10.75 -1.77 -31.60
CA ASP A 372 10.62 -2.14 -33.01
C ASP A 372 9.65 -1.24 -33.74
N GLU A 373 8.54 -0.89 -33.11
CA GLU A 373 7.60 0.10 -33.61
C GLU A 373 8.30 1.44 -33.88
N MET A 374 9.05 1.96 -32.91
CA MET A 374 9.82 3.20 -33.06
C MET A 374 10.88 3.09 -34.17
N GLN A 375 11.59 1.97 -34.25
CA GLN A 375 12.62 1.75 -35.28
C GLN A 375 12.02 1.68 -36.68
N LYS A 376 10.89 1.00 -36.83
CA LYS A 376 10.16 0.90 -38.10
C LYS A 376 9.65 2.25 -38.56
N ARG A 377 9.02 3.02 -37.67
CA ARG A 377 8.54 4.38 -37.99
C ARG A 377 9.67 5.32 -38.38
N LEU A 378 10.81 5.22 -37.71
CA LEU A 378 12.00 6.01 -38.04
C LEU A 378 12.50 5.73 -39.48
N LEU A 379 12.43 4.47 -39.92
CA LEU A 379 12.74 4.08 -41.30
C LEU A 379 11.66 4.54 -42.28
N ASP A 380 10.38 4.26 -41.98
CA ASP A 380 9.26 4.48 -42.90
C ASP A 380 8.96 5.98 -43.11
N GLU A 381 9.02 6.78 -42.05
CA GLU A 381 8.66 8.22 -42.08
C GLU A 381 9.85 9.13 -42.43
N TYR A 382 11.08 8.74 -42.07
CA TYR A 382 12.26 9.60 -42.19
C TYR A 382 13.42 8.98 -42.98
N GLY A 383 13.32 7.72 -43.41
CA GLY A 383 14.39 7.02 -44.12
C GLY A 383 15.63 6.77 -43.27
N VAL A 384 15.51 6.77 -41.94
CA VAL A 384 16.65 6.64 -41.02
C VAL A 384 16.71 5.22 -40.45
N THR A 385 17.80 4.50 -40.72
CA THR A 385 18.08 3.19 -40.13
C THR A 385 18.91 3.35 -38.86
N ARG A 386 18.32 3.07 -37.70
CA ARG A 386 18.99 3.13 -36.40
C ARG A 386 18.42 2.09 -35.44
N THR A 387 19.27 1.40 -34.69
CA THR A 387 18.82 0.54 -33.59
C THR A 387 18.23 1.39 -32.48
N VAL A 388 16.96 1.14 -32.16
CA VAL A 388 16.26 1.82 -31.06
C VAL A 388 16.20 0.89 -29.86
N LYS A 389 16.69 1.33 -28.70
CA LYS A 389 16.48 0.68 -27.41
C LYS A 389 16.44 1.77 -26.35
N VAL A 390 15.25 2.17 -25.95
CA VAL A 390 15.02 3.41 -25.20
C VAL A 390 14.58 3.14 -23.77
N PHE A 391 13.91 2.01 -23.52
CA PHE A 391 13.37 1.68 -22.21
C PHE A 391 14.19 0.61 -21.51
N MET A 392 14.17 0.65 -20.17
CA MET A 392 14.73 -0.37 -19.29
C MET A 392 13.79 -0.61 -18.12
N LEU A 393 13.67 -1.86 -17.69
CA LEU A 393 12.87 -2.22 -16.52
C LEU A 393 13.59 -1.79 -15.23
N LEU A 394 12.95 -0.95 -14.43
CA LEU A 394 13.44 -0.54 -13.11
C LEU A 394 13.12 -1.64 -12.08
N ARG A 395 14.10 -2.49 -11.81
CA ARG A 395 14.04 -3.51 -10.75
C ARG A 395 14.61 -2.96 -9.46
N TRP A 396 13.80 -2.80 -8.43
CA TRP A 396 14.23 -2.16 -7.20
C TRP A 396 14.98 -3.13 -6.28
N PRO A 397 16.28 -2.93 -6.02
CA PRO A 397 17.12 -3.90 -5.34
C PRO A 397 16.92 -3.94 -3.83
N ASN A 398 16.55 -2.80 -3.24
CA ASN A 398 16.37 -2.63 -1.81
C ASN A 398 14.94 -3.06 -1.45
N TYR A 399 14.77 -4.32 -1.04
CA TYR A 399 13.49 -4.93 -0.71
C TYR A 399 13.47 -5.40 0.76
N PRO A 400 12.37 -5.23 1.51
CA PRO A 400 12.32 -5.63 2.91
C PRO A 400 12.48 -7.14 3.10
N GLY A 401 13.51 -7.58 3.82
CA GLY A 401 13.70 -9.00 4.18
C GLY A 401 14.52 -9.85 3.21
N SER A 402 15.08 -9.28 2.14
CA SER A 402 16.18 -9.94 1.45
C SER A 402 17.42 -9.85 2.32
N GLY A 403 17.77 -10.94 3.01
CA GLY A 403 19.20 -11.21 3.21
C GLY A 403 19.86 -11.12 1.83
N ALA A 404 21.00 -10.44 1.72
CA ALA A 404 21.70 -10.27 0.45
C ALA A 404 21.74 -11.60 -0.33
N GLY A 405 20.94 -11.73 -1.40
CA GLY A 405 20.97 -12.92 -2.26
C GLY A 405 19.65 -13.57 -2.70
N THR A 406 18.46 -13.21 -2.19
CA THR A 406 17.20 -13.76 -2.76
C THR A 406 16.78 -12.92 -3.98
N GLY A 407 17.36 -13.24 -5.15
CA GLY A 407 17.37 -12.44 -6.39
C GLY A 407 16.04 -12.13 -7.10
N VAL A 408 14.94 -11.89 -6.38
CA VAL A 408 13.68 -11.38 -6.96
C VAL A 408 13.47 -9.94 -6.50
N HIS A 409 13.91 -8.99 -7.33
CA HIS A 409 13.71 -7.56 -7.12
C HIS A 409 12.38 -7.13 -7.77
N PRO A 410 11.46 -6.46 -7.05
CA PRO A 410 10.20 -6.02 -7.64
C PRO A 410 10.44 -5.04 -8.79
N GLY A 411 9.77 -5.29 -9.92
CA GLY A 411 9.66 -4.32 -11.01
C GLY A 411 8.76 -3.16 -10.59
N LEU A 412 9.32 -1.94 -10.61
CA LEU A 412 8.55 -0.71 -10.40
C LEU A 412 7.95 -0.17 -11.69
N GLY A 413 8.38 -0.68 -12.86
CA GLY A 413 7.95 -0.27 -14.19
C GLY A 413 9.14 0.05 -15.09
N TYR A 414 8.87 0.46 -16.33
CA TYR A 414 9.90 0.87 -17.27
C TYR A 414 10.28 2.33 -17.08
N ILE A 415 11.56 2.64 -17.21
CA ILE A 415 12.10 3.99 -17.30
C ILE A 415 12.85 4.15 -18.62
N MET A 416 12.99 5.38 -19.08
CA MET A 416 13.69 5.71 -20.31
C MET A 416 15.16 5.94 -20.00
N GLN A 417 16.04 5.50 -20.89
CA GLN A 417 17.46 5.80 -20.77
C GLN A 417 17.71 7.32 -20.84
N PRO A 418 18.66 7.84 -20.07
CA PRO A 418 19.00 9.25 -20.12
C PRO A 418 19.70 9.60 -21.45
N TRP A 419 19.51 10.83 -21.92
CA TRP A 419 20.10 11.32 -23.16
C TRP A 419 21.25 12.28 -22.86
N THR A 420 22.23 12.36 -23.76
CA THR A 420 23.33 13.32 -23.67
C THR A 420 23.31 14.22 -24.90
N SER A 421 23.25 15.53 -24.69
CA SER A 421 23.34 16.51 -25.77
C SER A 421 24.73 16.46 -26.39
N PRO A 422 24.86 16.22 -27.71
CA PRO A 422 26.18 16.18 -28.36
C PRO A 422 26.87 17.56 -28.37
N LEU A 423 26.09 18.64 -28.27
CA LEU A 423 26.61 20.01 -28.28
C LEU A 423 27.17 20.43 -26.93
N SER A 424 26.44 20.13 -25.85
CA SER A 424 26.81 20.59 -24.50
C SER A 424 27.48 19.52 -23.65
N GLY A 425 27.43 18.25 -24.07
CA GLY A 425 27.84 17.10 -23.27
C GLY A 425 26.96 16.86 -22.04
N ARG A 426 25.84 17.59 -21.90
CA ARG A 426 24.96 17.53 -20.72
C ARG A 426 23.90 16.46 -20.87
N ALA A 427 23.61 15.81 -19.76
CA ALA A 427 22.52 14.87 -19.66
C ALA A 427 21.18 15.60 -19.66
N PHE A 428 20.15 15.02 -20.28
CA PHE A 428 18.79 15.55 -20.24
C PHE A 428 17.76 14.42 -20.35
N CYS A 429 16.52 14.77 -19.99
CA CYS A 429 15.34 13.96 -20.23
C CYS A 429 14.46 14.68 -21.27
N PRO A 430 13.98 13.99 -22.32
CA PRO A 430 13.22 14.64 -23.39
C PRO A 430 11.92 15.27 -22.88
N THR A 431 11.60 16.43 -23.43
CA THR A 431 10.39 17.22 -23.16
C THR A 431 9.70 17.55 -24.48
N GLN A 432 8.55 18.22 -24.46
CA GLN A 432 7.87 18.69 -25.67
C GLN A 432 8.79 19.49 -26.59
N GLU A 433 9.75 20.25 -26.05
CA GLU A 433 10.72 20.98 -26.87
C GLU A 433 11.57 20.01 -27.71
N HIS A 434 12.06 18.93 -27.11
CA HIS A 434 12.84 17.90 -27.79
C HIS A 434 11.97 17.12 -28.80
N TYR A 435 10.76 16.74 -28.40
CA TYR A 435 9.82 15.99 -29.24
C TYR A 435 9.34 16.79 -30.46
N ASN A 436 9.27 18.11 -30.36
CA ASN A 436 8.96 19.01 -31.47
C ASN A 436 10.22 19.51 -32.21
N GLY A 437 11.41 19.05 -31.80
CA GLY A 437 12.68 19.42 -32.39
C GLY A 437 12.95 18.76 -33.74
N THR A 438 14.19 18.90 -34.21
CA THR A 438 14.60 18.42 -35.53
C THR A 438 15.06 16.96 -35.56
N ASP A 439 15.29 16.34 -34.40
CA ASP A 439 15.74 14.94 -34.33
C ASP A 439 14.58 13.99 -34.71
N PRO A 440 14.73 13.18 -35.78
CA PRO A 440 13.67 12.27 -36.23
C PRO A 440 13.22 11.26 -35.17
N LEU A 441 14.14 10.78 -34.32
CA LEU A 441 13.81 9.82 -33.28
C LEU A 441 12.95 10.47 -32.18
N PHE A 442 13.26 11.70 -31.78
CA PHE A 442 12.41 12.41 -30.81
C PHE A 442 11.02 12.70 -31.37
N ARG A 443 10.90 12.96 -32.67
CA ARG A 443 9.58 13.14 -33.32
C ARG A 443 8.74 11.86 -33.30
N VAL A 444 9.33 10.71 -33.60
CA VAL A 444 8.64 9.40 -33.49
C VAL A 444 8.26 9.11 -32.02
N MET A 445 9.17 9.38 -31.09
CA MET A 445 8.95 9.20 -29.66
C MET A 445 7.79 10.04 -29.11
N LYS A 446 7.48 11.20 -29.71
CA LYS A 446 6.41 12.11 -29.26
C LYS A 446 5.08 11.40 -29.05
N GLU A 447 4.65 10.58 -30.02
CA GLU A 447 3.36 9.92 -29.99
C GLU A 447 3.35 8.67 -29.10
N VAL A 448 4.50 7.99 -29.00
CA VAL A 448 4.69 6.80 -28.18
C VAL A 448 4.76 7.17 -26.70
N ILE A 449 5.46 8.24 -26.34
CA ILE A 449 5.62 8.66 -24.94
C ILE A 449 4.50 9.59 -24.49
N GLY A 450 4.15 10.59 -25.30
CA GLY A 450 2.99 11.47 -25.08
C GLY A 450 3.04 12.40 -23.88
N VAL A 451 4.13 12.42 -23.10
CA VAL A 451 4.29 13.24 -21.88
C VAL A 451 5.70 13.80 -21.77
N ASP A 452 5.88 14.89 -21.02
CA ASP A 452 7.22 15.34 -20.63
C ASP A 452 7.88 14.34 -19.70
N THR A 453 9.22 14.30 -19.73
CA THR A 453 10.00 13.44 -18.84
C THR A 453 10.93 14.24 -17.96
N GLU A 454 11.22 13.73 -16.78
CA GLU A 454 12.18 14.29 -15.83
C GLU A 454 13.19 13.23 -15.37
N GLY A 455 14.35 13.66 -14.87
CA GLY A 455 15.36 12.76 -14.34
C GLY A 455 14.92 12.06 -13.05
N LEU A 456 15.32 10.79 -12.91
CA LEU A 456 15.26 10.04 -11.67
C LEU A 456 16.69 9.82 -11.15
N TYR A 457 16.93 10.10 -9.89
CA TYR A 457 18.25 10.00 -9.25
C TYR A 457 18.26 8.98 -8.13
N LEU A 458 19.39 8.30 -7.96
CA LEU A 458 19.69 7.49 -6.79
C LEU A 458 20.49 8.30 -5.79
N ALA A 459 20.12 8.21 -4.53
CA ALA A 459 20.86 8.85 -3.46
C ALA A 459 21.07 7.90 -2.29
N GLU A 460 22.31 7.82 -1.81
CA GLU A 460 22.70 6.95 -0.70
C GLU A 460 22.83 7.77 0.59
N ARG A 461 22.25 7.27 1.67
CA ARG A 461 22.37 7.88 2.99
C ARG A 461 23.81 7.86 3.49
N GLU A 462 24.21 8.88 4.25
CA GLU A 462 25.44 8.84 5.04
C GLU A 462 25.54 7.53 5.88
N PRO A 463 26.75 6.95 6.01
CA PRO A 463 26.93 5.72 6.76
C PRO A 463 26.65 5.96 8.25
N LEU A 464 25.80 5.11 8.82
CA LEU A 464 25.50 5.12 10.25
C LEU A 464 26.06 3.87 10.91
N VAL A 465 26.22 3.92 12.23
CA VAL A 465 26.71 2.81 13.05
C VAL A 465 25.63 2.42 14.05
N MET A 466 25.35 1.13 14.13
CA MET A 466 24.49 0.55 15.16
C MET A 466 25.33 -0.11 16.26
N VAL A 467 24.86 0.03 17.49
CA VAL A 467 25.44 -0.60 18.69
C VAL A 467 24.63 -1.86 18.98
N GLY A 468 25.28 -3.02 18.80
CA GLY A 468 24.69 -4.31 19.12
C GLY A 468 24.53 -4.56 20.62
N SER A 469 23.84 -5.63 20.97
CA SER A 469 23.53 -6.05 22.35
C SER A 469 24.74 -6.25 23.27
N GLY A 470 25.95 -6.40 22.72
CA GLY A 470 27.20 -6.52 23.47
C GLY A 470 28.11 -5.28 23.42
N GLY A 471 27.60 -4.12 22.97
CA GLY A 471 28.40 -2.89 22.82
C GLY A 471 29.28 -2.86 21.55
N GLY A 472 29.23 -3.91 20.73
CA GLY A 472 29.92 -3.96 19.45
C GLY A 472 29.32 -3.00 18.43
N LEU A 473 30.18 -2.32 17.66
CA LEU A 473 29.78 -1.42 16.59
C LEU A 473 29.63 -2.21 15.29
N SER A 474 28.47 -2.09 14.64
CA SER A 474 28.19 -2.65 13.31
C SER A 474 27.70 -1.55 12.38
N GLN A 475 28.05 -1.61 11.10
CA GLN A 475 27.51 -0.66 10.13
C GLN A 475 26.00 -0.87 10.00
N ALA A 476 25.26 0.23 10.04
CA ALA A 476 23.83 0.22 9.79
C ALA A 476 23.52 -0.29 8.36
N PRO A 477 22.35 -0.92 8.14
CA PRO A 477 21.86 -1.18 6.81
C PRO A 477 21.89 0.09 5.94
N GLN A 478 22.27 -0.10 4.69
CA GLN A 478 22.36 0.96 3.71
C GLN A 478 20.96 1.37 3.26
N ASP A 479 20.67 2.67 3.28
CA ASP A 479 19.41 3.22 2.78
C ASP A 479 19.63 4.00 1.48
N VAL A 480 18.76 3.77 0.50
CA VAL A 480 18.85 4.35 -0.84
C VAL A 480 17.50 4.94 -1.24
N LEU A 481 17.52 6.19 -1.68
CA LEU A 481 16.35 6.92 -2.16
C LEU A 481 16.32 7.02 -3.68
N LEU A 482 15.11 6.99 -4.23
CA LEU A 482 14.77 7.43 -5.58
C LEU A 482 14.18 8.83 -5.48
N VAL A 483 14.83 9.81 -6.10
CA VAL A 483 14.41 11.22 -6.04
C VAL A 483 14.27 11.79 -7.44
N ARG A 484 13.13 12.43 -7.69
CA ARG A 484 12.82 13.10 -8.97
C ARG A 484 13.62 14.39 -9.14
N GLU A 485 13.95 14.72 -10.38
CA GLU A 485 14.72 15.91 -10.74
C GLU A 485 14.04 17.20 -10.25
N ASN A 486 12.72 17.33 -10.39
CA ASN A 486 11.99 18.52 -9.96
C ASN A 486 12.10 18.77 -8.45
N LEU A 487 12.03 17.71 -7.62
CA LEU A 487 12.22 17.82 -6.18
C LEU A 487 13.69 18.07 -5.84
N LEU A 488 14.60 17.27 -6.43
CA LEU A 488 16.03 17.34 -6.15
C LEU A 488 16.58 18.74 -6.41
N ARG A 489 16.21 19.37 -7.54
CA ARG A 489 16.69 20.72 -7.91
C ARG A 489 16.32 21.81 -6.89
N LYS A 490 15.29 21.58 -6.07
CA LYS A 490 14.86 22.51 -5.01
C LYS A 490 15.67 22.34 -3.72
N VAL A 491 16.22 21.16 -3.48
CA VAL A 491 16.83 20.80 -2.18
C VAL A 491 18.32 20.46 -2.25
N TRP A 492 18.86 20.29 -3.45
CA TRP A 492 20.24 19.86 -3.63
C TRP A 492 21.27 20.95 -3.35
N PHE A 493 22.44 20.53 -2.87
CA PHE A 493 23.60 21.37 -2.67
C PHE A 493 24.88 20.59 -2.89
N TYR A 494 26.00 21.29 -3.01
CA TYR A 494 27.33 20.71 -2.80
C TYR A 494 28.08 21.50 -1.73
N TYR A 495 29.01 20.84 -1.05
CA TYR A 495 29.88 21.46 -0.06
C TYR A 495 31.22 21.87 -0.66
N GLU A 496 31.61 23.11 -0.41
CA GLU A 496 32.95 23.60 -0.70
C GLU A 496 33.33 24.62 0.38
N ASN A 497 34.51 24.47 0.98
CA ASN A 497 35.03 25.39 2.01
C ASN A 497 34.05 25.64 3.18
N GLY A 498 33.28 24.62 3.59
CA GLY A 498 32.33 24.72 4.71
C GLY A 498 31.04 25.47 4.40
N GLN A 499 30.79 25.84 3.13
CA GLN A 499 29.57 26.49 2.69
C GLN A 499 28.78 25.62 1.71
N HIS A 500 27.45 25.80 1.71
CA HIS A 500 26.54 25.19 0.75
C HIS A 500 26.46 26.03 -0.51
N PHE A 501 26.52 25.37 -1.66
CA PHE A 501 26.35 26.00 -2.97
C PHE A 501 25.27 25.27 -3.77
N ILE A 502 24.51 26.05 -4.55
CA ILE A 502 23.45 25.53 -5.42
C ILE A 502 24.10 24.98 -6.72
N PRO A 503 23.91 23.70 -7.04
CA PRO A 503 24.41 23.12 -8.28
C PRO A 503 23.67 23.70 -9.50
N ASN A 504 24.40 23.91 -10.57
CA ASN A 504 23.85 24.07 -11.92
C ASN A 504 24.16 22.81 -12.74
N ASP A 505 23.71 22.73 -13.98
CA ASP A 505 23.89 21.51 -14.79
C ASP A 505 25.36 21.11 -15.01
N VAL A 506 26.30 22.06 -14.93
CA VAL A 506 27.74 21.78 -15.05
C VAL A 506 28.29 21.26 -13.74
N THR A 507 28.03 21.95 -12.63
CA THR A 507 28.55 21.56 -11.32
C THR A 507 27.88 20.29 -10.79
N ALA A 508 26.64 20.00 -11.19
CA ALA A 508 25.96 18.73 -10.94
C ALA A 508 26.74 17.53 -11.49
N GLY A 509 27.42 17.70 -12.63
CA GLY A 509 28.26 16.66 -13.22
C GLY A 509 29.68 16.54 -12.65
N GLN A 510 30.14 17.54 -11.89
CA GLN A 510 31.53 17.64 -11.43
C GLN A 510 31.69 17.53 -9.91
N LYS A 511 30.66 17.89 -9.16
CA LYS A 511 30.68 17.96 -7.70
C LYS A 511 29.89 16.79 -7.09
N THR A 512 30.12 16.56 -5.80
CA THR A 512 29.33 15.60 -5.02
C THR A 512 28.04 16.30 -4.58
N ILE A 513 26.94 15.91 -5.21
CA ILE A 513 25.63 16.48 -4.93
C ILE A 513 25.00 15.77 -3.74
N MET A 514 24.49 16.55 -2.81
CA MET A 514 23.90 16.10 -1.55
C MET A 514 22.57 16.81 -1.29
N PHE A 515 21.76 16.26 -0.41
CA PHE A 515 20.56 16.91 0.12
C PHE A 515 20.19 16.31 1.48
N TYR A 516 19.35 17.00 2.24
CA TYR A 516 18.78 16.50 3.49
C TYR A 516 17.43 15.82 3.22
N TRP A 517 17.19 14.69 3.89
CA TRP A 517 15.91 13.97 3.81
C TRP A 517 15.34 13.63 5.19
N PRO A 518 14.03 13.78 5.45
CA PRO A 518 12.96 14.26 4.53
C PRO A 518 13.22 15.68 4.00
N PRO A 519 12.76 16.03 2.79
CA PRO A 519 13.12 17.29 2.15
C PRO A 519 12.42 18.47 2.84
N ASP A 520 13.11 19.60 2.98
CA ASP A 520 12.51 20.89 3.32
C ASP A 520 12.80 21.87 2.18
N ILE A 521 11.77 22.16 1.37
CA ILE A 521 11.91 23.06 0.23
C ILE A 521 12.02 24.54 0.64
N VAL A 522 11.64 24.88 1.87
CA VAL A 522 11.71 26.25 2.41
C VAL A 522 13.11 26.52 2.95
N ASN A 523 13.70 25.56 3.67
CA ASN A 523 15.04 25.67 4.26
C ASN A 523 15.96 24.50 3.84
N PRO A 524 16.27 24.34 2.55
CA PRO A 524 16.97 23.16 2.03
C PRO A 524 18.42 23.02 2.50
N TYR A 525 19.03 24.10 3.00
CA TYR A 525 20.45 24.13 3.40
C TYR A 525 20.66 24.07 4.92
N ILE A 526 19.59 23.96 5.70
CA ILE A 526 19.66 23.85 7.16
C ILE A 526 19.28 22.43 7.57
N ARG A 527 20.26 21.66 8.05
CA ARG A 527 20.01 20.30 8.55
C ARG A 527 19.17 20.35 9.83
N LYS A 528 18.02 19.68 9.81
CA LYS A 528 17.19 19.43 11.00
C LYS A 528 17.62 18.16 11.72
N SER A 529 17.27 18.05 13.01
CA SER A 529 17.60 16.88 13.85
C SER A 529 16.98 15.56 13.35
N THR A 530 15.89 15.63 12.58
CA THR A 530 15.19 14.47 12.01
C THR A 530 15.69 14.07 10.62
N GLN A 531 16.66 14.82 10.07
CA GLN A 531 17.15 14.63 8.71
C GLN A 531 18.52 13.95 8.65
N TYR A 532 18.70 13.10 7.65
CA TYR A 532 19.99 12.55 7.25
C TYR A 532 20.46 13.16 5.94
N ILE A 533 21.78 13.11 5.74
CA ILE A 533 22.38 13.52 4.46
C ILE A 533 22.31 12.35 3.48
N TYR A 534 21.84 12.63 2.27
CA TYR A 534 21.88 11.71 1.15
C TYR A 534 22.79 12.27 0.06
N THR A 535 23.59 11.41 -0.54
CA THR A 535 24.53 11.76 -1.62
C THR A 535 24.06 11.13 -2.92
N VAL A 536 23.92 11.93 -3.97
CA VAL A 536 23.57 11.46 -5.32
C VAL A 536 24.72 10.62 -5.88
N LYS A 537 24.40 9.39 -6.28
CA LYS A 537 25.38 8.43 -6.79
C LYS A 537 24.86 7.77 -8.07
N ALA A 538 25.79 7.41 -8.95
CA ALA A 538 25.43 6.62 -10.11
C ALA A 538 25.07 5.20 -9.67
N PRO A 539 24.28 4.45 -10.46
CA PRO A 539 23.80 3.13 -10.07
C PRO A 539 24.90 2.13 -9.67
N GLY A 540 26.04 2.15 -10.39
CA GLY A 540 27.20 1.31 -10.08
C GLY A 540 28.04 1.75 -8.87
N ASP A 541 27.79 2.93 -8.31
CA ASP A 541 28.55 3.49 -7.18
C ASP A 541 27.82 3.29 -5.82
N ILE A 542 26.60 2.74 -5.86
CA ILE A 542 25.80 2.37 -4.68
C ILE A 542 26.34 1.05 -4.10
N GLY A 543 26.61 1.02 -2.79
CA GLY A 543 26.88 -0.24 -2.04
C GLY A 543 28.30 -0.38 -1.48
N GLY A 544 29.27 0.36 -2.02
CA GLY A 544 30.67 0.24 -1.61
C GLY A 544 31.28 -1.16 -1.87
N ALA A 545 32.59 -1.30 -1.62
CA ALA A 545 33.34 -2.54 -1.89
C ALA A 545 32.94 -3.74 -0.98
N ALA A 546 32.08 -3.53 0.02
CA ALA A 546 31.66 -4.55 0.99
C ALA A 546 30.40 -5.32 0.56
N THR A 547 29.68 -4.87 -0.47
CA THR A 547 28.58 -5.63 -1.07
C THR A 547 29.07 -6.29 -2.36
N ALA A 548 29.39 -7.58 -2.30
CA ALA A 548 29.73 -8.42 -3.46
C ALA A 548 28.56 -8.63 -4.44
N SER A 549 27.49 -7.86 -4.30
CA SER A 549 26.34 -7.80 -5.19
C SER A 549 26.10 -6.31 -5.38
N GLY A 550 26.58 -5.75 -6.50
CA GLY A 550 26.26 -4.37 -6.88
C GLY A 550 24.75 -4.15 -6.84
N SER A 551 24.31 -2.89 -6.89
CA SER A 551 22.91 -2.48 -6.76
C SER A 551 21.88 -3.21 -7.63
N GLY A 552 22.22 -4.17 -8.51
CA GLY A 552 21.32 -4.83 -9.44
C GLY A 552 20.78 -3.89 -10.53
N LEU A 553 20.92 -2.57 -10.33
CA LEU A 553 20.59 -1.47 -11.20
C LEU A 553 21.81 -1.18 -12.08
N GLN A 554 22.09 -2.06 -13.04
CA GLN A 554 23.12 -1.79 -14.04
C GLN A 554 22.51 -1.01 -15.20
N THR A 555 23.04 0.19 -15.48
CA THR A 555 22.74 0.96 -16.68
C THR A 555 23.95 0.93 -17.60
N SER A 556 23.74 0.77 -18.92
CA SER A 556 24.80 0.91 -19.91
C SER A 556 25.24 2.36 -20.12
N ILE A 557 24.41 3.32 -19.67
CA ILE A 557 24.66 4.76 -19.77
C ILE A 557 24.89 5.33 -18.37
N LYS A 558 26.02 6.01 -18.17
CA LYS A 558 26.38 6.74 -16.94
C LYS A 558 26.54 8.23 -17.28
N PRO A 559 25.46 9.03 -17.23
CA PRO A 559 25.56 10.45 -17.53
C PRO A 559 26.37 11.20 -16.46
N PRO A 560 26.98 12.35 -16.79
CA PRO A 560 27.85 13.08 -15.86
C PRO A 560 27.17 13.45 -14.54
N ASP A 561 25.89 13.84 -14.60
CA ASP A 561 25.09 14.21 -13.43
C ASP A 561 24.53 13.02 -12.64
N LYS A 562 24.91 11.79 -13.02
CA LYS A 562 24.60 10.54 -12.31
C LYS A 562 23.11 10.17 -12.29
N ARG A 563 22.27 10.77 -13.13
CA ARG A 563 20.86 10.37 -13.24
C ARG A 563 20.75 8.89 -13.63
N LEU A 564 19.81 8.18 -13.01
CA LEU A 564 19.52 6.76 -13.28
C LEU A 564 18.80 6.60 -14.62
N GLY A 565 17.82 7.47 -14.90
CA GLY A 565 17.04 7.46 -16.12
C GLY A 565 16.02 8.59 -16.16
N CYS A 566 15.16 8.54 -17.16
CA CYS A 566 14.07 9.48 -17.39
C CYS A 566 12.73 8.80 -17.11
N ILE A 567 11.86 9.51 -16.41
CA ILE A 567 10.53 9.06 -16.02
C ILE A 567 9.48 10.04 -16.52
N PRO A 568 8.22 9.62 -16.72
CA PRO A 568 7.11 10.56 -16.91
C PRO A 568 7.11 11.64 -15.83
N SER A 569 7.06 12.90 -16.24
CA SER A 569 6.89 14.01 -15.31
C SER A 569 5.46 13.99 -14.79
N VAL A 570 5.31 13.65 -13.52
CA VAL A 570 4.08 13.92 -12.78
C VAL A 570 4.22 15.29 -12.15
N GLY A 571 3.10 16.01 -11.98
CA GLY A 571 3.08 17.35 -11.38
C GLY A 571 3.82 17.44 -10.03
N PRO A 572 3.87 18.63 -9.40
CA PRO A 572 4.52 18.77 -8.10
C PRO A 572 4.02 17.67 -7.16
N ALA A 573 4.95 16.97 -6.48
CA ALA A 573 4.60 16.03 -5.43
C ALA A 573 3.60 16.73 -4.51
N GLN A 574 2.47 16.10 -4.21
CA GLN A 574 1.50 16.71 -3.31
C GLN A 574 2.21 17.01 -1.99
N ASP A 575 2.31 18.29 -1.68
CA ASP A 575 2.93 18.82 -0.46
C ASP A 575 2.01 18.47 0.71
N GLU A 576 2.03 17.22 1.16
CA GLU A 576 1.49 16.82 2.46
C GLU A 576 2.65 16.31 3.32
N PHE A 577 3.21 17.24 4.10
CA PHE A 577 4.05 16.95 5.27
C PHE A 577 3.41 17.56 6.51
#